data_AF-A0A2A4G4J1-F1
#
_entry.id   AF-A0A2A4G4J1-F1
#
_cell.length_a   1.000
_cell.length_b   1.000
_cell.length_c   1.000
_cell.angle_alpha   90.00
_cell.angle_beta   90.00
_cell.angle_gamma   90.00
#
_symmetry.space_group_name_H-M   'P 1'
#
loop_
_entity.id
_entity.type
_entity.pdbx_description
1 polymer ?
#
loop_
_entity_poly.entity_id
_entity_poly.type
_entity_poly.pdbx_seq_one_letter_code
_entity_poly.pdbx_strand_id
1 'polypeptide(L)'
;MGLVKQWMFDNEYNNSLTEFLRQLLENDQLTGAIEGITKQILDKGIASLKGAQRPVIESFVENYTRNIECERCSNGNLSELTDYLFIEENGLCPMCEYDREKFMID
;
A
#
# COMPACT_ATOMS: atom_id res chain seq x y z
N MET A 1 5.12 10.54 22.10
CA MET A 1 5.92 9.57 21.30
C MET A 1 7.31 10.17 21.10
N GLY A 2 8.40 9.38 21.20
CA GLY A 2 9.76 9.91 21.04
C GLY A 2 10.14 10.10 19.56
N LEU A 3 11.05 11.04 19.26
CA LEU A 3 11.46 11.41 17.88
C LEU A 3 11.94 10.22 17.04
N VAL A 4 12.73 9.31 17.62
CA VAL A 4 13.24 8.11 16.94
C VAL A 4 12.10 7.18 16.54
N LYS A 5 11.09 7.00 17.40
CA LYS A 5 9.93 6.15 17.10
C LYS A 5 9.14 6.74 15.94
N GLN A 6 8.88 8.05 15.97
CA GLN A 6 8.18 8.72 14.87
C GLN A 6 8.91 8.53 13.54
N TRP A 7 10.22 8.73 13.51
CA TRP A 7 11.03 8.53 12.31
C TRP A 7 10.99 7.09 11.77
N MET A 8 10.99 6.09 12.66
CA MET A 8 10.84 4.68 12.25
C MET A 8 9.47 4.44 11.61
N PHE A 9 8.38 4.91 12.23
CA PHE A 9 7.03 4.80 11.68
C PHE A 9 6.90 5.51 10.33
N ASP A 10 7.46 6.71 10.20
CA ASP A 10 7.43 7.46 8.95
C ASP A 10 8.19 6.72 7.84
N ASN A 11 9.33 6.08 8.15
CA ASN A 11 10.09 5.29 7.19
C ASN A 11 9.37 4.01 6.77
N GLU A 12 8.80 3.27 7.72
CA GLU A 12 8.01 2.08 7.44
C GLU A 12 6.85 2.42 6.50
N TYR A 13 6.07 3.45 6.85
CA TYR A 13 4.99 3.95 6.00
C TYR A 13 5.49 4.38 4.60
N ASN A 14 6.60 5.12 4.53
CA ASN A 14 7.15 5.58 3.26
C ASN A 14 7.60 4.42 2.36
N ASN A 15 8.21 3.39 2.93
CA ASN A 15 8.60 2.20 2.19
C ASN A 15 7.37 1.44 1.69
N SER A 16 6.37 1.25 2.55
CA SER A 16 5.09 0.64 2.23
C SER A 16 4.39 1.34 1.07
N LEU A 17 4.31 2.68 1.13
CA LEU A 17 3.72 3.51 0.08
C LEU A 17 4.49 3.40 -1.23
N THR A 18 5.82 3.43 -1.17
CA THR A 18 6.67 3.35 -2.37
C THR A 18 6.47 2.02 -3.10
N GLU A 19 6.40 0.92 -2.34
CA GLU A 19 6.21 -0.41 -2.93
C GLU A 19 4.79 -0.60 -3.49
N PHE A 20 3.78 -0.15 -2.75
CA PHE A 20 2.40 -0.12 -3.22
C PHE A 20 2.25 0.63 -4.55
N LEU A 21 2.81 1.84 -4.64
CA LEU A 21 2.75 2.64 -5.86
C LEU A 21 3.56 2.03 -7.02
N ARG A 22 4.67 1.32 -6.72
CA ARG A 22 5.44 0.58 -7.72
C ARG A 22 4.59 -0.50 -8.37
N GLN A 23 3.95 -1.35 -7.57
CA GLN A 23 3.14 -2.46 -8.09
C GLN A 23 1.95 -1.95 -8.92
N LEU A 24 1.27 -0.88 -8.46
CA LEU A 24 0.22 -0.24 -9.25
C LEU A 24 0.73 0.31 -10.59
N LEU A 25 1.95 0.84 -10.63
CA LEU A 25 2.56 1.32 -11.86
C LEU A 25 2.92 0.16 -12.80
N GLU A 26 3.49 -0.92 -12.26
CA GLU A 26 3.89 -2.12 -13.02
C GLU A 26 2.67 -2.87 -13.58
N ASN A 27 1.52 -2.79 -12.91
CA ASN A 27 0.24 -3.36 -13.34
C ASN A 27 -0.57 -2.43 -14.27
N ASP A 28 -0.01 -1.31 -14.72
CA ASP A 28 -0.69 -0.29 -15.54
C ASP A 28 -2.00 0.25 -14.92
N GLN A 29 -2.12 0.25 -13.58
CA GLN A 29 -3.32 0.71 -12.86
C GLN A 29 -3.31 2.22 -12.56
N LEU A 30 -2.23 2.92 -12.90
CA LEU A 30 -2.08 4.35 -12.68
C LEU A 30 -2.22 5.13 -13.98
N THR A 31 -2.90 6.28 -13.92
CA THR A 31 -3.01 7.20 -15.06
C THR A 31 -2.89 8.65 -14.64
N GLY A 32 -2.53 9.51 -15.60
CA GLY A 32 -2.57 10.96 -15.45
C GLY A 32 -1.63 11.49 -14.37
N ALA A 33 -2.15 12.36 -13.49
CA ALA A 33 -1.33 13.01 -12.46
C ALA A 33 -0.75 12.03 -11.44
N ILE A 34 -1.51 10.98 -11.08
CA ILE A 34 -1.05 9.97 -10.10
C ILE A 34 0.17 9.23 -10.64
N GLU A 35 0.11 8.76 -11.88
CA GLU A 35 1.23 8.06 -12.54
C GLU A 35 2.50 8.92 -12.56
N GLY A 36 2.38 10.20 -12.91
CA GLY A 36 3.51 11.14 -12.91
C GLY A 36 4.10 11.37 -11.52
N ILE A 37 3.25 11.51 -10.49
CA ILE A 37 3.71 11.67 -9.11
C ILE A 37 4.35 10.37 -8.59
N THR A 38 3.80 9.22 -8.92
CA THR A 38 4.38 7.91 -8.59
C THR A 38 5.78 7.77 -9.19
N LYS A 39 5.96 8.07 -10.48
CA LYS A 39 7.28 8.04 -11.12
C LYS A 39 8.28 8.98 -10.41
N GLN A 40 7.82 10.17 -9.99
CA GLN A 40 8.63 11.08 -9.19
C GLN A 40 9.03 10.49 -7.83
N ILE A 41 8.10 9.84 -7.13
CA ILE A 41 8.38 9.16 -5.85
C ILE A 41 9.40 8.04 -6.03
N LEU A 42 9.24 7.20 -7.06
CA LEU A 42 10.15 6.08 -7.32
C LEU A 42 11.57 6.54 -7.69
N ASP A 43 11.69 7.67 -8.41
CA ASP A 43 12.98 8.23 -8.82
C ASP A 43 13.68 9.04 -7.71
N LYS A 44 12.92 9.83 -6.94
CA LYS A 44 13.47 10.87 -6.05
C LYS A 44 13.08 10.71 -4.58
N GLY A 45 12.27 9.71 -4.26
CA GLY A 45 11.71 9.48 -2.94
C GLY A 45 10.53 10.39 -2.60
N ILE A 46 9.82 10.04 -1.53
CA ILE A 46 8.62 10.75 -1.05
C ILE A 46 8.93 12.19 -0.61
N ALA A 47 10.14 12.45 -0.12
CA ALA A 47 10.58 13.80 0.26
C ALA A 47 10.65 14.78 -0.93
N SER A 48 10.58 14.28 -2.17
CA SER A 48 10.55 15.12 -3.37
C SER A 48 9.20 15.79 -3.62
N LEU A 49 8.12 15.31 -2.98
CA LEU A 49 6.77 15.83 -3.17
C LEU A 49 6.65 17.30 -2.77
N LYS A 50 5.90 18.08 -3.54
CA LYS A 50 5.71 19.53 -3.34
C LYS A 50 4.23 19.91 -3.37
N GLY A 51 3.88 20.90 -2.55
CA GLY A 51 2.54 21.50 -2.55
C GLY A 51 1.42 20.45 -2.43
N ALA A 52 0.52 20.44 -3.40
CA ALA A 52 -0.65 19.57 -3.40
C ALA A 52 -0.36 18.09 -3.74
N GLN A 53 0.87 17.72 -4.14
CA GLN A 53 1.16 16.35 -4.57
C GLN A 53 0.96 15.31 -3.46
N ARG A 54 1.35 15.65 -2.21
CA ARG A 54 1.18 14.74 -1.07
C ARG A 54 -0.29 14.47 -0.76
N PRO A 55 -1.16 15.49 -0.57
CA PRO A 55 -2.60 15.27 -0.41
C PRO A 55 -3.25 14.48 -1.56
N VAL A 56 -2.77 14.68 -2.80
CA VAL A 56 -3.27 13.94 -3.96
C VAL A 56 -2.95 12.43 -3.86
N ILE A 57 -1.74 12.06 -3.48
CA ILE A 57 -1.36 10.66 -3.27
C ILE A 57 -2.06 10.06 -2.06
N GLU A 58 -2.13 10.78 -0.94
CA GLU A 58 -2.83 10.33 0.27
C GLU A 58 -4.31 10.04 -0.05
N SER A 59 -5.00 10.96 -0.72
CA SER A 59 -6.39 10.77 -1.13
C SER A 59 -6.56 9.63 -2.13
N PHE A 60 -5.61 9.44 -3.06
CA PHE A 60 -5.62 8.31 -3.96
C PHE A 60 -5.53 6.98 -3.20
N VAL A 61 -4.57 6.84 -2.29
CA VAL A 61 -4.39 5.63 -1.47
C VAL A 61 -5.62 5.36 -0.61
N GLU A 62 -6.16 6.37 0.07
CA GLU A 62 -7.39 6.23 0.86
C GLU A 62 -8.59 5.80 0.03
N ASN A 63 -8.73 6.31 -1.20
CA ASN A 63 -9.82 5.92 -2.08
C ASN A 63 -9.64 4.51 -2.64
N TYR A 64 -8.40 4.12 -2.95
CA TYR A 64 -8.06 2.79 -3.43
C TYR A 64 -8.42 1.73 -2.39
N THR A 65 -7.98 1.92 -1.14
CA THR A 65 -8.13 0.92 -0.08
C THR A 65 -9.51 0.89 0.57
N ARG A 66 -10.36 1.92 0.34
CA ARG A 66 -11.63 2.12 1.05
C ARG A 66 -12.58 0.91 1.04
N ASN A 67 -12.65 0.18 -0.07
CA ASN A 67 -13.59 -0.91 -0.26
C ASN A 67 -12.90 -2.27 -0.41
N ILE A 68 -11.62 -2.35 -0.05
CA ILE A 68 -10.84 -3.58 -0.11
C ILE A 68 -10.77 -4.15 1.30
N GLU A 69 -11.35 -5.34 1.49
CA GLU A 69 -11.45 -5.99 2.78
C GLU A 69 -11.15 -7.47 2.68
N CYS A 70 -10.28 -7.97 3.54
CA CYS A 70 -10.05 -9.41 3.68
C CYS A 70 -11.33 -10.10 4.16
N GLU A 71 -11.85 -11.03 3.36
CA GLU A 71 -13.11 -11.74 3.61
C GLU A 71 -13.12 -12.51 4.95
N ARG A 72 -11.95 -12.80 5.52
CA ARG A 72 -11.81 -13.58 6.76
C ARG A 72 -11.58 -12.75 8.01
N CYS A 73 -10.71 -11.74 7.95
CA CYS A 73 -10.27 -11.02 9.14
C CYS A 73 -10.65 -9.54 9.17
N SER A 74 -11.40 -9.04 8.19
CA SER A 74 -11.80 -7.64 8.12
C SER A 74 -10.61 -6.68 8.31
N ASN A 75 -9.51 -6.99 7.62
CA ASN A 75 -8.25 -6.24 7.65
C ASN A 75 -7.51 -6.23 9.01
N GLY A 76 -7.85 -7.13 9.95
CA GLY A 76 -7.20 -7.21 11.26
C GLY A 76 -5.73 -7.65 11.24
N ASN A 77 -5.23 -8.17 10.11
CA ASN A 77 -3.87 -8.68 9.95
C ASN A 77 -3.06 -7.94 8.87
N LEU A 78 -3.46 -6.72 8.48
CA LEU A 78 -2.67 -5.96 7.50
C LEU A 78 -1.46 -5.33 8.16
N SER A 79 -0.33 -5.39 7.45
CA SER A 79 0.95 -4.84 7.85
C SER A 79 1.44 -3.77 6.87
N GLU A 80 1.12 -3.93 5.59
CA GLU A 80 1.63 -3.10 4.50
C GLU A 80 0.50 -2.68 3.55
N LEU A 81 0.69 -1.57 2.82
CA LEU A 81 -0.28 -1.13 1.81
C LEU A 81 -0.42 -2.13 0.65
N THR A 82 0.64 -2.88 0.35
CA THR A 82 0.61 -3.97 -0.65
C THR A 82 -0.34 -5.11 -0.26
N ASP A 83 -0.67 -5.26 1.02
CA ASP A 83 -1.62 -6.29 1.45
C ASP A 83 -3.02 -6.04 0.87
N TYR A 84 -3.37 -4.78 0.61
CA TYR A 84 -4.63 -4.44 -0.08
C TYR A 84 -4.61 -4.89 -1.55
N LEU A 85 -3.47 -4.81 -2.24
CA LEU A 85 -3.35 -5.32 -3.61
C LEU A 85 -3.56 -6.84 -3.62
N PHE A 86 -2.94 -7.53 -2.67
CA PHE A 86 -3.09 -8.97 -2.51
C PHE A 86 -4.55 -9.36 -2.22
N ILE A 87 -5.26 -8.62 -1.36
CA ILE A 87 -6.68 -8.85 -1.08
C ILE A 87 -7.53 -8.63 -2.33
N GLU A 88 -7.30 -7.56 -3.09
CA GLU A 88 -8.07 -7.27 -4.30
C GLU A 88 -7.98 -8.41 -5.32
N GLU A 89 -6.82 -9.05 -5.43
CA GLU A 89 -6.59 -10.18 -6.32
C GLU A 89 -7.12 -11.51 -5.78
N ASN A 90 -7.04 -11.75 -4.46
CA ASN A 90 -7.23 -13.08 -3.86
C ASN A 90 -8.43 -13.19 -2.90
N GLY A 91 -9.08 -12.08 -2.54
CA GLY A 91 -10.14 -11.99 -1.52
C GLY A 91 -9.66 -12.11 -0.06
N LEU A 92 -8.44 -12.63 0.15
CA LEU A 92 -7.84 -12.83 1.46
C LEU A 92 -6.56 -12.02 1.59
N CYS A 93 -6.21 -11.59 2.81
CA CYS A 93 -4.89 -11.02 3.07
C CYS A 93 -3.81 -12.13 3.08
N PRO A 94 -2.52 -11.79 2.90
CA PRO A 94 -1.45 -12.78 2.80
C PRO A 94 -1.40 -13.78 3.98
N MET A 95 -1.65 -13.30 5.20
CA MET A 95 -1.71 -14.16 6.39
C MET A 95 -2.89 -15.13 6.34
N CYS A 96 -4.08 -14.66 5.98
CA CYS A 96 -5.28 -15.51 5.92
C CYS A 96 -5.21 -16.52 4.78
N GLU A 97 -4.56 -16.15 3.67
CA GLU A 97 -4.24 -17.03 2.56
C GLU A 97 -3.26 -18.13 2.98
N TYR A 98 -2.15 -17.76 3.63
CA TYR A 98 -1.18 -18.72 4.15
C TYR A 98 -1.81 -19.74 5.11
N ASP A 99 -2.67 -19.27 6.02
CA ASP A 99 -3.42 -20.16 6.90
C ASP A 99 -4.31 -21.11 6.09
N ARG A 100 -5.04 -20.59 5.09
CA ARG A 100 -5.91 -21.40 4.22
C ARG A 100 -5.12 -22.52 3.55
N GLU A 101 -4.00 -22.19 2.92
CA GLU A 101 -3.15 -23.17 2.23
C GLU A 101 -2.64 -24.26 3.19
N LYS A 102 -2.18 -23.88 4.39
CA LYS A 102 -1.68 -24.84 5.38
C LYS A 102 -2.75 -25.78 5.93
N PHE A 103 -3.98 -25.32 6.09
CA PHE A 103 -5.09 -26.16 6.57
C PHE A 103 -5.80 -26.92 5.44
N MET A 104 -5.41 -26.73 4.18
CA MET A 104 -5.90 -27.49 3.01
C MET A 104 -4.94 -28.59 2.55
N ILE A 105 -3.73 -28.67 3.10
CA ILE A 105 -2.79 -29.78 2.87
C ILE A 105 -3.11 -30.88 3.89
N ASP A 106 -4.10 -31.73 3.53
CA ASP A 106 -4.35 -33.05 4.15
C ASP A 106 -3.69 -34.16 3.33
#